data_AF-A0A174KVM1-F1
#
_entry.id   AF-A0A174KVM1-F1
#
_cell.length_a   1.000
_cell.length_b   1.000
_cell.length_c   1.000
_cell.angle_alpha   90.00
_cell.angle_beta   90.00
_cell.angle_gamma   90.00
#
_symmetry.space_group_name_H-M   'P 1'
#
loop_
_entity.id
_entity.type
_entity.pdbx_description
1 polymer ?
#
loop_
_entity_poly.entity_id
_entity_poly.type
_entity_poly.pdbx_seq_one_letter_code
_entity_poly.pdbx_strand_id
1 'polypeptide(L)'
;MKRQEIPKGYISQKEIQAAQRYYRIGRTVMVHTFKAQGIDSMGHTGEMHRGKIVEHYKHFALVRLPGGVPDSVLWPDLVLQMRQRKRNNPGSNPRK
;
A
#
# COMPACT_ATOMS: atom_id res chain seq x y z
N MET A 1 -12.85 -3.92 30.68
CA MET A 1 -11.51 -3.64 30.12
C MET A 1 -11.52 -2.26 29.48
N LYS A 2 -10.73 -1.30 29.99
CA LYS A 2 -10.59 0.01 29.35
C LYS A 2 -10.00 -0.20 27.95
N ARG A 3 -10.65 0.33 26.91
CA ARG A 3 -10.05 0.44 25.57
C ARG A 3 -8.78 1.26 25.75
N GLN A 4 -7.62 0.62 25.69
CA GLN A 4 -6.36 1.34 25.60
C GLN A 4 -6.45 2.21 24.34
N GLU A 5 -6.31 3.53 24.51
CA GLU A 5 -6.30 4.46 23.41
C GLU A 5 -5.08 4.13 22.54
N ILE A 6 -5.32 3.48 21.41
CA ILE A 6 -4.28 3.20 20.43
C ILE A 6 -3.67 4.55 20.01
N PRO A 7 -2.35 4.75 20.13
CA PRO A 7 -1.72 6.01 19.76
C PRO A 7 -2.08 6.42 18.33
N LYS A 8 -2.36 7.71 18.11
CA LYS A 8 -2.60 8.25 16.76
C LYS A 8 -1.39 7.92 15.88
N GLY A 9 -1.62 7.13 14.83
CA GLY A 9 -0.56 6.68 13.90
C GLY A 9 -0.17 5.21 14.05
N TYR A 10 -0.49 4.55 15.18
CA TYR A 10 -0.23 3.12 15.33
C TYR A 10 -1.04 2.31 14.32
N ILE A 11 -0.41 1.29 13.74
CA ILE A 11 -1.02 0.34 12.82
C ILE A 11 -1.20 -0.97 13.57
N SER A 12 -2.45 -1.37 13.76
CA SER A 12 -2.75 -2.61 14.47
C SER A 12 -2.58 -3.84 13.57
N GLN A 13 -2.32 -5.01 14.18
CA GLN A 13 -2.26 -6.27 13.45
C GLN A 13 -3.57 -6.58 12.71
N LYS A 14 -4.72 -6.20 13.27
CA LYS A 14 -6.03 -6.34 12.63
C LYS A 14 -6.13 -5.54 11.34
N GLU A 15 -5.51 -4.35 11.29
CA GLU A 15 -5.46 -3.52 10.08
C GLU A 15 -4.52 -4.11 9.03
N ILE A 16 -3.38 -4.66 9.44
CA ILE A 16 -2.48 -5.38 8.54
C ILE A 16 -3.21 -6.56 7.90
N GLN A 17 -3.90 -7.38 8.69
CA GLN A 17 -4.70 -8.49 8.17
C GLN A 17 -5.84 -8.02 7.24
N ALA A 18 -6.46 -6.88 7.54
CA ALA A 18 -7.47 -6.29 6.66
C ALA A 18 -6.87 -5.81 5.34
N ALA A 19 -5.69 -5.20 5.37
CA ALA A 19 -4.95 -4.81 4.17
C ALA A 19 -4.56 -6.04 3.33
N GLN A 20 -4.04 -7.11 3.95
CA GLN A 20 -3.72 -8.38 3.26
C GLN A 20 -4.92 -9.01 2.56
N ARG A 21 -6.12 -8.92 3.15
CA ARG A 21 -7.36 -9.42 2.50
C ARG A 21 -7.84 -8.52 1.35
N TYR A 22 -7.62 -7.21 1.47
CA TYR A 22 -8.06 -6.22 0.50
C TYR A 22 -7.14 -6.13 -0.72
N TYR A 23 -5.84 -6.10 -0.48
CA TYR A 23 -4.79 -6.06 -1.48
C TYR A 23 -4.40 -7.47 -1.88
N ARG A 24 -5.21 -8.08 -2.74
CA ARG A 24 -4.96 -9.42 -3.28
C ARG A 24 -3.94 -9.37 -4.42
N ILE A 25 -3.32 -10.51 -4.70
CA ILE A 25 -2.53 -10.73 -5.92
C ILE A 25 -3.36 -10.31 -7.14
N GLY A 26 -2.71 -9.59 -8.05
CA GLY A 26 -3.32 -9.01 -9.24
C GLY A 26 -3.88 -7.60 -9.06
N ARG A 27 -4.04 -7.10 -7.82
CA ARG A 27 -4.51 -5.74 -7.56
C ARG A 27 -3.42 -4.71 -7.81
N THR A 28 -3.81 -3.55 -8.35
CA THR A 28 -2.92 -2.40 -8.51
C THR A 28 -2.86 -1.56 -7.24
N VAL A 29 -1.64 -1.19 -6.86
CA VAL A 29 -1.33 -0.28 -5.74
C VAL A 29 -0.46 0.87 -6.24
N MET A 30 -0.33 1.90 -5.40
CA MET A 30 0.51 3.05 -5.70
C MET A 30 1.77 2.91 -4.86
N VAL A 31 2.94 3.03 -5.49
CA VAL A 31 4.23 2.78 -4.87
C VAL A 31 5.12 3.98 -5.08
N HIS A 32 5.64 4.54 -4.00
CA HIS A 32 6.60 5.63 -4.05
C HIS A 32 8.01 5.05 -4.07
N THR A 33 8.72 5.16 -5.19
CA THR A 33 10.02 4.51 -5.36
C THR A 33 10.88 5.22 -6.40
N PHE A 34 12.20 5.14 -6.23
CA PHE A 34 13.16 5.61 -7.23
C PHE A 34 13.35 4.59 -8.36
N LYS A 35 12.85 3.36 -8.18
CA LYS A 35 12.91 2.31 -9.19
C LYS A 35 11.91 2.61 -10.30
N ALA A 36 12.27 2.26 -11.52
CA ALA A 36 11.46 2.54 -12.72
C ALA A 36 11.21 4.05 -12.98
N GLN A 37 12.00 4.92 -12.35
CA GLN A 37 12.03 6.35 -12.61
C GLN A 37 12.76 6.63 -13.94
N GLY A 38 12.27 7.61 -14.70
CA GLY A 38 12.95 8.08 -15.91
C GLY A 38 14.31 8.71 -15.61
N ILE A 39 15.23 8.67 -16.57
CA ILE A 39 16.56 9.29 -16.43
C ILE A 39 16.43 10.79 -16.15
N ASP A 40 15.46 11.44 -16.79
CA ASP A 40 15.18 12.88 -16.62
C ASP A 40 14.72 13.25 -15.20
N SER A 41 14.31 12.26 -14.41
CA SER A 41 13.82 12.44 -13.05
C SER A 41 14.84 12.01 -11.97
N MET A 42 16.03 11.54 -12.36
CA MET A 42 17.07 11.13 -11.41
C MET A 42 17.51 12.32 -10.52
N GLY A 43 17.21 12.25 -9.23
CA GLY A 43 17.55 13.28 -8.24
C GLY A 43 16.37 13.85 -7.45
N HIS A 44 15.14 13.54 -7.86
CA HIS A 44 13.92 13.90 -7.13
C HIS A 44 13.54 12.85 -6.09
N THR A 45 12.81 13.24 -5.03
CA THR A 45 12.17 12.28 -4.10
C THR A 45 11.31 11.32 -4.93
N GLY A 46 11.57 10.00 -4.86
CA GLY A 46 11.11 9.00 -5.84
C GLY A 46 9.67 9.14 -6.37
N GLU A 47 9.42 8.61 -7.55
CA GLU A 47 8.13 8.79 -8.23
C GLU A 47 7.03 7.84 -7.74
N MET A 48 5.78 8.28 -7.89
CA MET A 48 4.60 7.48 -7.62
C MET A 48 4.25 6.62 -8.83
N HIS A 49 4.51 5.31 -8.74
CA HIS A 49 4.20 4.36 -9.80
C HIS A 49 2.99 3.48 -9.46
N ARG A 50 2.26 3.05 -10.49
CA ARG A 50 1.24 2.00 -10.37
C ARG A 50 1.90 0.64 -10.47
N GLY A 51 1.92 -0.11 -9.37
CA GLY A 51 2.46 -1.48 -9.32
C GLY A 51 1.35 -2.52 -9.20
N LYS A 52 1.49 -3.66 -9.89
CA LYS A 52 0.58 -4.81 -9.72
C LYS A 52 1.15 -5.76 -8.68
N ILE A 53 0.38 -6.13 -7.65
CA ILE A 53 0.81 -7.12 -6.67
C ILE A 53 0.95 -8.48 -7.36
N VAL A 54 2.10 -9.11 -7.20
CA VAL A 54 2.40 -10.42 -7.77
C VAL A 54 2.55 -11.50 -6.70
N GLU A 55 2.95 -11.14 -5.48
CA GLU A 55 3.17 -12.10 -4.40
C GLU A 55 3.01 -11.45 -3.02
N HIS A 56 2.66 -12.25 -2.02
CA HIS A 56 2.55 -11.83 -0.62
C HIS A 56 3.61 -12.49 0.23
N TYR A 57 4.28 -11.69 1.04
CA TYR A 57 5.17 -12.15 2.10
C TYR A 57 4.64 -11.71 3.47
N LYS A 58 5.24 -12.28 4.52
CA LYS A 58 4.85 -12.01 5.91
C LYS A 58 4.80 -10.52 6.25
N HIS A 59 5.75 -9.74 5.73
CA HIS A 59 5.93 -8.33 6.09
C HIS A 59 5.62 -7.34 4.95
N PHE A 60 5.56 -7.80 3.71
CA PHE A 60 5.39 -6.95 2.53
C PHE A 60 4.66 -7.67 1.39
N ALA A 61 4.17 -6.92 0.42
CA ALA A 61 3.71 -7.41 -0.87
C ALA A 61 4.77 -7.11 -1.93
N LEU A 62 5.06 -8.09 -2.79
CA LEU A 62 5.88 -7.88 -3.98
C LEU A 62 4.99 -7.31 -5.08
N VAL A 63 5.43 -6.22 -5.67
CA VAL A 63 4.78 -5.57 -6.79
C VAL A 63 5.66 -5.61 -8.04
N ARG A 64 5.00 -5.61 -9.20
CA ARG A 64 5.65 -5.37 -10.48
C ARG A 64 5.25 -3.99 -10.99
N LEU A 65 6.23 -3.12 -11.12
CA LEU A 65 6.11 -1.76 -11.63
C LEU A 65 6.07 -1.78 -13.18
N PRO A 66 5.77 -0.63 -13.82
CA PRO A 66 5.95 -0.48 -15.27
C PRO A 66 7.36 -0.89 -15.71
N GLY A 67 7.48 -1.43 -16.93
CA GLY A 67 8.75 -2.00 -17.41
C GLY A 67 9.14 -3.34 -16.76
N GLY A 68 8.30 -3.88 -15.87
CA GLY A 68 8.51 -5.20 -15.28
C GLY A 68 9.41 -5.22 -14.04
N VAL A 69 9.82 -4.06 -13.54
CA VAL A 69 10.72 -3.90 -12.39
C VAL A 69 10.03 -4.36 -11.10
N PRO A 70 10.63 -5.26 -10.31
CA PRO A 70 10.08 -5.69 -9.03
C PRO A 70 10.35 -4.67 -7.92
N ASP A 71 9.38 -4.50 -7.02
CA ASP A 71 9.55 -3.72 -5.80
C ASP A 71 8.78 -4.29 -4.61
N SER A 72 9.21 -3.96 -3.40
CA SER A 72 8.61 -4.43 -2.15
C SER A 72 7.84 -3.30 -1.48
N VAL A 73 6.57 -3.53 -1.15
CA VAL A 73 5.72 -2.56 -0.44
C VAL A 73 5.30 -3.13 0.91
N LEU A 74 5.59 -2.42 1.99
CA LEU A 74 5.28 -2.91 3.33
C LEU A 74 3.76 -2.88 3.59
N TRP A 75 3.27 -3.85 4.36
CA TRP A 75 1.85 -3.85 4.76
C TRP A 75 1.41 -2.56 5.48
N PRO A 76 2.22 -1.96 6.37
CA PRO A 76 1.97 -0.63 6.92
C PRO A 76 1.65 0.46 5.87
N ASP A 77 2.42 0.54 4.78
CA ASP A 77 2.23 1.57 3.75
C ASP A 77 0.89 1.37 3.04
N LEU A 78 0.55 0.11 2.75
CA LEU A 78 -0.74 -0.26 2.16
C LEU A 78 -1.92 0.03 3.10
N VAL A 79 -1.74 -0.11 4.42
CA VAL A 79 -2.74 0.30 5.41
C VAL A 79 -2.96 1.82 5.35
N LEU A 80 -1.89 2.61 5.29
CA LEU A 80 -1.99 4.06 5.18
C LEU A 80 -2.68 4.47 3.88
N GLN A 81 -2.32 3.85 2.75
CA GLN A 81 -2.97 4.07 1.47
C GLN A 81 -4.47 3.71 1.52
N MET A 82 -4.82 2.60 2.19
CA MET A 82 -6.22 2.21 2.38
C MET A 82 -7.00 3.21 3.25
N ARG A 83 -6.38 3.74 4.32
CA ARG A 83 -6.97 4.80 5.17
C ARG A 83 -7.21 6.08 4.37
N GLN A 84 -6.24 6.53 3.59
CA GLN A 84 -6.38 7.69 2.70
C GLN A 84 -7.52 7.50 1.71
N ARG A 85 -7.60 6.34 1.04
CA ARG A 85 -8.70 6.01 0.14
C ARG A 85 -10.06 6.09 0.83
N LYS A 86 -10.20 5.54 2.04
CA LYS A 86 -11.47 5.58 2.80
C LYS A 86 -11.85 7.00 3.23
N ARG A 87 -10.88 7.84 3.59
CA ARG A 87 -11.11 9.25 3.91
C ARG A 87 -11.61 10.02 2.68
N ASN A 88 -11.01 9.75 1.53
CA ASN A 88 -11.35 10.47 0.30
C ASN A 88 -12.67 9.96 -0.33
N ASN A 89 -13.02 8.68 -0.13
CA ASN A 89 -14.24 8.07 -0.67
C ASN A 89 -15.07 7.36 0.43
N PRO A 90 -15.74 8.12 1.33
CA PRO A 90 -16.49 7.56 2.46
C PRO A 90 -17.72 6.71 2.05
N GLY A 91 -18.21 6.85 0.81
CA GLY A 91 -19.38 6.13 0.28
C GLY A 91 -19.10 4.75 -0.37
N SER A 92 -17.84 4.38 -0.60
CA SER A 92 -17.47 3.11 -1.27
C SER A 92 -17.40 1.94 -0.28
N ASN A 93 -18.43 1.78 0.56
CA ASN A 93 -18.59 0.57 1.34
C ASN A 93 -19.25 -0.49 0.44
N PRO A 94 -18.64 -1.65 0.14
CA PRO A 94 -19.23 -2.70 -0.71
C PRO A 94 -20.38 -3.46 0.00
N ARG A 95 -21.03 -2.82 0.97
CA ARG A 95 -22.18 -3.31 1.74
C ARG A 95 -23.21 -2.20 1.88
N LYS A 96 -23.70 -1.73 0.75
CA LYS A 96 -25.04 -1.15 0.59
C LYS A 96 -25.56 -1.62 -0.77
#